data_AF-A0A2H9VRL1-F1
#
_entry.id   AF-A0A2H9VRL1-F1
#
_cell.length_a   1.000
_cell.length_b   1.000
_cell.length_c   1.000
_cell.angle_alpha   90.00
_cell.angle_beta   90.00
_cell.angle_gamma   90.00
#
_symmetry.space_group_name_H-M   'P 1'
#
loop_
_entity.id
_entity.type
_entity.pdbx_description
1 polymer ?
#
loop_
_entity_poly.entity_id
_entity_poly.type
_entity_poly.pdbx_seq_one_letter_code
_entity_poly.pdbx_strand_id
1 'polypeptide(L)'
;MQSMKLNFKSIAIVVVGILLSLILVDILLTDSVSSENIALIKGHFSKIEQEVNRGEYSYNLFTEEEADKYYKIAADDSDCFFYFSFLSQVKKGQPIEIGICKNDFLRKGFVVSLILNKQNYIGIDCINDRISNTKISVSVIFFSLTLVFLFRFLYLKKIIRIK
;
A
#
# COMPACT_ATOMS: atom_id res chain seq x y z
N MET A 1 -31.65 27.66 -26.30
CA MET A 1 -30.85 27.07 -25.19
C MET A 1 -31.28 25.62 -25.00
N GLN A 2 -30.61 24.67 -25.68
CA GLN A 2 -30.80 23.25 -25.40
C GLN A 2 -30.16 22.93 -24.05
N SER A 3 -31.00 22.64 -23.06
CA SER A 3 -30.60 22.11 -21.76
C SER A 3 -29.84 20.80 -21.99
N MET A 4 -28.54 20.83 -21.72
CA MET A 4 -27.67 19.66 -21.70
C MET A 4 -28.13 18.79 -20.51
N LYS A 5 -29.04 17.84 -20.76
CA LYS A 5 -29.40 16.80 -19.78
C LYS A 5 -28.19 15.89 -19.61
N LEU A 6 -27.28 16.29 -18.72
CA LEU A 6 -26.13 15.50 -18.32
C LEU A 6 -26.67 14.21 -17.69
N ASN A 7 -26.48 13.09 -18.39
CA ASN A 7 -26.97 11.80 -17.92
C ASN A 7 -26.15 11.41 -16.68
N PHE A 8 -26.80 11.30 -15.53
CA PHE A 8 -26.16 10.95 -14.25
C PHE A 8 -25.27 9.70 -14.36
N LYS A 9 -25.66 8.73 -15.21
CA LYS A 9 -24.85 7.53 -15.50
C LYS A 9 -23.51 7.86 -16.15
N SER A 10 -23.48 8.80 -17.09
CA SER A 10 -22.24 9.23 -17.76
C SER A 10 -21.30 9.95 -16.79
N ILE A 11 -21.84 10.77 -15.88
CA ILE A 11 -21.05 11.45 -14.85
C ILE A 11 -20.42 10.42 -13.90
N ALA A 12 -21.21 9.46 -13.42
CA ALA A 12 -20.73 8.41 -12.52
C ALA A 12 -19.58 7.60 -13.14
N ILE A 13 -19.69 7.23 -14.42
CA ILE A 13 -18.63 6.51 -15.14
C ILE A 13 -17.34 7.33 -15.21
N VAL A 14 -17.44 8.63 -15.52
CA VAL A 14 -16.27 9.51 -15.58
C VAL A 14 -15.60 9.64 -14.20
N VAL A 15 -16.39 9.82 -13.14
CA VAL A 15 -15.88 9.93 -11.76
C VAL A 15 -15.16 8.64 -11.34
N VAL A 16 -15.77 7.47 -11.60
CA VAL A 16 -15.12 6.17 -11.31
C VAL A 16 -13.82 6.01 -12.10
N GLY A 17 -13.80 6.41 -13.37
CA GLY A 17 -12.60 6.38 -14.21
C GLY A 17 -11.48 7.27 -13.66
N ILE A 18 -11.81 8.47 -13.18
CA ILE A 18 -10.85 9.38 -12.55
C ILE A 18 -10.30 8.76 -11.25
N LEU A 19 -11.16 8.23 -10.38
CA LEU A 19 -10.73 7.59 -9.13
C LEU A 19 -9.80 6.41 -9.37
N LEU A 20 -10.14 5.52 -10.32
CA LEU A 20 -9.28 4.40 -10.70
C LEU A 20 -7.94 4.87 -11.27
N SER A 21 -7.94 5.96 -12.06
CA SER A 21 -6.72 6.54 -12.61
C SER A 21 -5.82 7.14 -11.53
N LEU A 22 -6.40 7.74 -10.49
CA LEU A 22 -5.63 8.29 -9.36
C LEU A 22 -4.95 7.18 -8.56
N ILE A 23 -5.66 6.09 -8.25
CA ILE A 23 -5.10 4.91 -7.56
C ILE A 23 -3.95 4.30 -8.39
N LEU A 24 -4.14 4.24 -9.70
CA LEU A 24 -3.13 3.76 -10.64
C LEU A 24 -1.85 4.59 -10.61
N VAL A 25 -2.00 5.90 -10.74
CA VAL A 25 -0.88 6.84 -10.76
C VAL A 25 -0.10 6.72 -9.47
N ASP A 26 -0.80 6.61 -8.35
CA ASP A 26 -0.18 6.43 -7.05
C ASP A 26 0.66 5.14 -6.96
N ILE A 27 0.09 3.98 -7.33
CA ILE A 27 0.81 2.70 -7.31
C ILE A 27 2.06 2.75 -8.21
N LEU A 28 1.96 3.39 -9.37
CA LEU A 28 3.07 3.51 -10.31
C LEU A 28 4.17 4.46 -9.79
N LEU A 29 3.77 5.56 -9.14
CA LEU A 29 4.68 6.55 -8.57
C LEU A 29 5.24 6.16 -7.20
N THR A 30 4.68 5.15 -6.53
CA THR A 30 5.19 4.67 -5.24
C THR A 30 6.61 4.12 -5.39
N ASP A 31 7.64 4.88 -5.02
CA ASP A 31 9.02 4.42 -5.20
C ASP A 31 9.43 3.34 -4.18
N SER A 32 10.50 2.61 -4.52
CA SER A 32 11.13 1.70 -3.56
C SER A 32 11.63 2.48 -2.35
N VAL A 33 11.49 1.88 -1.17
CA VAL A 33 12.02 2.39 0.08
C VAL A 33 13.55 2.31 0.03
N SER A 34 14.21 3.48 0.11
CA SER A 34 15.66 3.60 0.25
C SER A 34 16.03 3.89 1.70
N SER A 35 17.19 3.38 2.14
CA SER A 35 17.77 3.66 3.46
C SER A 35 17.90 5.16 3.78
N GLU A 36 18.09 6.01 2.76
CA GLU A 36 18.19 7.47 2.92
C GLU A 36 16.85 8.12 3.30
N ASN A 37 15.74 7.50 2.90
CA ASN A 37 14.38 8.00 3.11
C ASN A 37 13.69 7.40 4.35
N ILE A 38 14.44 6.63 5.16
CA ILE A 38 13.94 6.05 6.39
C ILE A 38 14.27 6.96 7.58
N ALA A 39 13.30 7.20 8.45
CA ALA A 39 13.54 7.72 9.79
C ALA A 39 13.67 6.54 10.74
N LEU A 40 14.82 6.42 11.40
CA LEU A 40 15.05 5.39 12.39
C LEU A 40 14.69 5.94 13.78
N ILE A 41 13.77 5.27 14.44
CA ILE A 41 13.27 5.58 15.77
C ILE A 41 13.74 4.49 16.70
N LYS A 42 14.44 4.88 17.77
CA LYS A 42 14.85 3.97 18.84
C LYS A 42 13.93 4.18 20.02
N GLY A 43 13.43 3.09 20.58
CA GLY A 43 12.57 3.15 21.76
C GLY A 43 12.46 1.80 22.44
N HIS A 44 11.67 1.73 23.50
CA HIS A 44 11.43 0.49 24.23
C HIS A 44 10.04 -0.05 23.87
N PHE A 45 9.97 -1.35 23.59
CA PHE A 45 8.73 -2.01 23.22
C PHE A 45 7.71 -1.92 24.37
N SER A 46 6.50 -1.42 24.08
CA SER A 46 5.40 -1.38 25.05
C SER A 46 4.39 -2.50 24.81
N LYS A 47 3.78 -2.48 23.62
CA LYS A 47 2.80 -3.48 23.17
C LYS A 47 2.66 -3.44 21.65
N ILE A 48 2.00 -4.44 21.09
CA ILE A 48 1.55 -4.46 19.69
C ILE A 48 0.09 -4.90 19.66
N GLU A 49 -0.73 -4.16 18.91
CA GLU A 49 -2.15 -4.46 18.72
C GLU A 49 -2.39 -4.90 17.28
N GLN A 50 -3.13 -5.98 17.11
CA GLN A 50 -3.52 -6.47 15.79
C GLN A 50 -4.91 -5.96 15.45
N GLU A 51 -5.04 -5.34 14.29
CA GLU A 51 -6.31 -4.91 13.69
C GLU A 51 -6.64 -5.84 12.51
N VAL A 52 -7.88 -6.31 12.46
CA VAL A 52 -8.38 -7.11 11.32
C VAL A 52 -9.39 -6.28 10.56
N ASN A 53 -9.11 -6.01 9.29
CA ASN A 53 -10.05 -5.32 8.41
C ASN A 53 -10.24 -6.15 7.14
N ARG A 54 -11.47 -6.59 6.87
CA ARG A 54 -11.81 -7.41 5.68
C ARG A 54 -10.96 -8.69 5.51
N GLY A 55 -10.45 -9.25 6.60
CA GLY A 55 -9.61 -10.45 6.59
C GLY A 55 -8.11 -10.17 6.43
N GLU A 56 -7.72 -8.90 6.31
CA GLU A 56 -6.32 -8.48 6.28
C GLU A 56 -5.89 -8.00 7.67
N TYR A 57 -4.62 -8.22 8.00
CA TYR A 57 -4.05 -7.90 9.30
C TYR A 57 -3.17 -6.66 9.21
N SER A 58 -3.48 -5.62 9.99
CA SER A 58 -2.54 -4.52 10.24
C SER A 58 -2.13 -4.50 11.70
N TYR A 59 -1.00 -3.87 12.02
CA TYR A 59 -0.50 -3.87 13.40
C TYR A 59 -0.13 -2.46 13.85
N ASN A 60 -0.52 -2.12 15.08
CA ASN A 60 -0.15 -0.87 15.73
C ASN A 60 0.92 -1.18 16.77
N LEU A 61 2.15 -0.72 16.53
CA LEU A 61 3.30 -0.90 17.40
C LEU A 61 3.45 0.31 18.32
N PHE A 62 3.48 0.07 19.63
CA PHE A 62 3.62 1.13 20.64
C PHE A 62 4.98 1.06 21.33
N THR A 63 5.56 2.22 21.59
CA THR A 63 6.79 2.38 22.40
C THR A 63 6.46 2.98 23.76
N GLU A 64 7.38 2.83 24.73
CA GLU A 64 7.21 3.43 26.06
C GLU A 64 7.43 4.95 26.05
N GLU A 65 8.25 5.45 25.14
CA GLU A 65 8.56 6.87 25.00
C GLU A 65 7.39 7.69 24.44
N GLU A 66 6.55 7.06 23.62
CA GLU A 66 5.41 7.71 22.97
C GLU A 66 4.13 6.91 23.21
N ALA A 67 3.67 6.85 24.46
CA ALA A 67 2.51 6.03 24.86
C ALA A 67 1.20 6.31 24.09
N ASP A 68 1.01 7.56 23.63
CA ASP A 68 -0.18 8.00 22.89
C ASP A 68 -0.03 7.90 21.36
N LYS A 69 1.12 7.42 20.87
CA LYS A 69 1.37 7.23 19.45
C LYS A 69 1.66 5.76 19.17
N TYR A 70 1.33 5.36 17.96
CA TYR A 70 1.67 4.05 17.44
C TYR A 70 2.28 4.20 16.06
N TYR A 71 3.13 3.23 15.73
CA TYR A 71 3.72 3.06 14.41
C TYR A 71 2.98 1.94 13.70
N LYS A 72 2.34 2.26 12.57
CA LYS A 72 1.48 1.31 11.88
C LYS A 72 2.27 0.46 10.89
N ILE A 73 2.12 -0.85 10.98
CA ILE A 73 2.51 -1.81 9.95
C ILE A 73 1.26 -2.00 9.08
N ALA A 74 1.36 -1.60 7.82
CA ALA A 74 0.22 -1.64 6.89
C ALA A 74 -0.22 -3.08 6.63
N ALA A 75 -1.50 -3.26 6.30
CA ALA A 75 -2.04 -4.56 5.92
C ALA A 75 -1.30 -5.15 4.71
N ASP A 76 -1.02 -4.29 3.75
CA ASP A 76 -0.20 -4.58 2.57
C ASP A 76 1.25 -4.94 2.90
N ASP A 77 1.71 -4.86 4.14
CA ASP A 77 3.08 -5.24 4.55
C ASP A 77 3.09 -6.39 5.56
N SER A 78 1.92 -6.92 5.92
CA SER A 78 1.77 -7.95 6.95
C SER A 78 2.51 -9.24 6.65
N ASP A 79 2.58 -9.64 5.38
CA ASP A 79 3.34 -10.83 4.94
C ASP A 79 4.86 -10.66 5.11
N CYS A 80 5.35 -9.42 5.12
CA CYS A 80 6.74 -9.11 5.39
C CYS A 80 7.07 -9.05 6.89
N PHE A 81 6.06 -9.14 7.75
CA PHE A 81 6.23 -9.07 9.18
C PHE A 81 6.21 -10.45 9.83
N PHE A 82 7.34 -10.82 10.46
CA PHE A 82 7.47 -12.04 11.24
C PHE A 82 6.80 -11.92 12.63
N TYR A 83 5.49 -11.63 12.65
CA TYR A 83 4.71 -11.30 13.86
C TYR A 83 4.86 -12.32 15.00
N PHE A 84 4.60 -13.60 14.74
CA PHE A 84 4.66 -14.63 15.79
C PHE A 84 6.07 -14.79 16.37
N SER A 85 7.10 -14.71 15.52
CA SER A 85 8.50 -14.75 15.95
C SER A 85 8.83 -13.54 16.80
N PHE A 86 8.43 -12.34 16.36
CA PHE A 86 8.63 -11.09 17.10
C PHE A 86 7.96 -11.16 18.47
N LEU A 87 6.67 -11.51 18.52
CA LEU A 87 5.89 -11.56 19.75
C LEU A 87 6.43 -12.59 20.76
N SER A 88 6.99 -13.71 20.28
CA SER A 88 7.58 -14.73 21.15
C SER A 88 8.92 -14.31 21.78
N GLN A 89 9.63 -13.36 21.17
CA GLN A 89 10.98 -12.98 21.58
C GLN A 89 11.02 -11.61 22.29
N VAL A 90 10.13 -10.70 21.91
CA VAL A 90 10.06 -9.36 22.48
C VAL A 90 9.48 -9.39 23.88
N LYS A 91 10.06 -8.60 24.78
CA LYS A 91 9.53 -8.34 26.13
C LYS A 91 9.27 -6.85 26.28
N LYS A 92 8.27 -6.51 27.08
CA LYS A 92 8.00 -5.12 27.44
C LYS A 92 9.27 -4.47 28.03
N GLY A 93 9.55 -3.24 27.63
CA GLY A 93 10.74 -2.49 28.03
C GLY A 93 12.02 -2.89 27.25
N GLN A 94 11.95 -3.78 26.26
CA GLN A 94 13.14 -4.11 25.44
C GLN A 94 13.40 -3.06 24.37
N PRO A 95 14.67 -2.72 24.10
CA PRO A 95 15.02 -1.77 23.05
C PRO A 95 14.70 -2.37 21.67
N ILE A 96 14.03 -1.58 20.86
CA ILE A 96 13.69 -1.86 19.46
C ILE A 96 14.08 -0.68 18.58
N GLU A 97 14.36 -0.97 17.30
CA GLU A 97 14.56 0.06 16.28
C GLU A 97 13.47 -0.05 15.22
N ILE A 98 12.75 1.04 15.00
CA ILE A 98 11.63 1.15 14.08
C ILE A 98 12.06 2.06 12.92
N GLY A 99 12.08 1.53 11.71
CA GLY A 99 12.27 2.32 10.50
C GLY A 99 10.91 2.73 9.94
N ILE A 100 10.67 4.03 9.81
CA ILE A 100 9.47 4.59 9.17
C ILE A 100 9.83 5.31 7.87
N CYS A 101 8.94 5.25 6.87
CA CYS A 101 9.15 5.97 5.60
C CYS A 101 8.82 7.47 5.76
N LYS A 102 9.73 8.36 5.35
CA LYS A 102 9.57 9.82 5.46
C LYS A 102 8.78 10.46 4.31
N ASN A 103 9.01 9.99 3.09
CA ASN A 103 8.75 10.73 1.85
C ASN A 103 7.79 10.02 0.89
N ASP A 104 6.81 9.29 1.41
CA ASP A 104 5.79 8.65 0.60
C ASP A 104 4.44 9.33 0.82
N PHE A 105 3.76 9.77 -0.24
CA PHE A 105 2.50 10.49 -0.15
C PHE A 105 1.41 9.67 0.55
N LEU A 106 1.34 8.36 0.27
CA LEU A 106 0.37 7.47 0.91
C LEU A 106 0.97 6.64 2.04
N ARG A 107 2.29 6.38 2.02
CA ARG A 107 2.93 5.52 3.02
C ARG A 107 3.67 6.27 4.13
N LYS A 108 3.49 7.59 4.24
CA LYS A 108 4.11 8.40 5.28
C LYS A 108 3.78 7.86 6.66
N GLY A 109 4.81 7.50 7.42
CA GLY A 109 4.68 7.05 8.81
C GLY A 109 4.36 5.56 8.99
N PHE A 110 4.31 4.76 7.91
CA PHE A 110 4.27 3.30 8.06
C PHE A 110 5.64 2.73 8.41
N VAL A 111 5.61 1.64 9.17
CA VAL A 111 6.78 0.85 9.56
C VAL A 111 7.24 0.02 8.35
N VAL A 112 8.48 0.25 7.94
CA VAL A 112 9.16 -0.45 6.84
C VAL A 112 10.38 -1.24 7.32
N SER A 113 10.77 -1.05 8.59
CA SER A 113 11.79 -1.86 9.26
C SER A 113 11.49 -2.03 10.74
N LEU A 114 11.71 -3.21 11.29
CA LEU A 114 11.58 -3.47 12.73
C LEU A 114 12.70 -4.39 13.20
N ILE A 115 13.59 -3.87 14.04
CA ILE A 115 14.79 -4.57 14.50
C ILE A 115 14.72 -4.75 16.01
N LEU A 116 14.96 -5.98 16.48
CA LEU A 116 15.11 -6.33 17.90
C LEU A 116 16.36 -7.20 18.03
N ASN A 117 17.27 -6.84 18.94
CA ASN A 117 18.53 -7.58 19.18
C ASN A 117 19.35 -7.86 17.90
N LYS A 118 19.44 -6.89 16.98
CA LYS A 118 20.11 -7.01 15.66
C LYS A 118 19.44 -7.98 14.68
N GLN A 119 18.30 -8.58 15.04
CA GLN A 119 17.50 -9.39 14.12
C GLN A 119 16.41 -8.52 13.51
N ASN A 120 16.23 -8.67 12.18
CA ASN A 120 15.20 -7.95 11.45
C ASN A 120 13.89 -8.76 11.40
N TYR A 121 12.79 -8.14 11.79
CA TYR A 121 11.44 -8.71 11.80
C TYR A 121 10.55 -8.17 10.67
N ILE A 122 10.94 -7.04 10.08
CA ILE A 122 10.34 -6.47 8.87
C ILE A 122 11.49 -5.94 8.02
N GLY A 123 11.80 -6.60 6.90
CA GLY A 123 12.91 -6.20 6.04
C GLY A 123 12.49 -5.21 4.95
N ILE A 124 13.29 -4.16 4.74
CA ILE A 124 13.11 -3.20 3.63
C ILE A 124 13.08 -3.93 2.28
N ASP A 125 13.91 -4.96 2.12
CA ASP A 125 13.97 -5.76 0.89
C ASP A 125 12.63 -6.45 0.58
N CYS A 126 11.98 -7.04 1.59
CA CYS A 126 10.67 -7.66 1.41
C CYS A 126 9.60 -6.63 1.00
N ILE A 127 9.63 -5.45 1.64
CA ILE A 127 8.72 -4.34 1.31
C ILE A 127 8.94 -3.90 -0.14
N ASN A 128 10.19 -3.76 -0.57
CA ASN A 128 10.55 -3.37 -1.93
C ASN A 128 10.18 -4.42 -2.97
N ASP A 129 10.40 -5.70 -2.68
CA ASP A 129 9.96 -6.80 -3.53
C ASP A 129 8.44 -6.79 -3.70
N ARG A 130 7.70 -6.50 -2.62
CA ARG A 130 6.25 -6.38 -2.68
C ARG A 130 5.80 -5.18 -3.51
N ILE A 131 6.40 -4.00 -3.33
CA ILE A 131 6.12 -2.82 -4.17
C ILE A 131 6.34 -3.17 -5.65
N SER A 132 7.47 -3.79 -5.96
CA SER A 132 7.83 -4.18 -7.33
C SER A 132 6.81 -5.15 -7.94
N ASN A 133 6.44 -6.20 -7.19
CA ASN A 133 5.47 -7.18 -7.63
C ASN A 133 4.07 -6.58 -7.82
N THR A 134 3.64 -5.68 -6.92
CA THR A 134 2.37 -4.97 -7.05
C THR A 134 2.37 -4.06 -8.28
N LYS A 135 3.45 -3.31 -8.54
CA LYS A 135 3.59 -2.50 -9.75
C LYS A 135 3.46 -3.33 -11.02
N ILE A 136 4.15 -4.47 -11.09
CA ILE A 136 4.09 -5.37 -12.24
C ILE A 136 2.67 -5.92 -12.42
N SER A 137 2.08 -6.47 -11.35
CA SER A 137 0.75 -7.07 -11.37
C SER A 137 -0.31 -6.08 -11.84
N VAL A 138 -0.34 -4.88 -11.24
CA VAL A 138 -1.26 -3.81 -11.61
C VAL A 138 -1.05 -3.39 -13.06
N SER A 139 0.21 -3.21 -13.50
CA SER A 139 0.51 -2.85 -14.89
C SER A 139 -0.02 -3.89 -15.89
N VAL A 140 0.13 -5.18 -15.59
CA VAL A 140 -0.37 -6.28 -16.43
C VAL A 140 -1.91 -6.30 -16.48
N ILE A 141 -2.58 -6.11 -15.34
CA ILE A 141 -4.05 -6.05 -15.28
C ILE A 141 -4.57 -4.91 -16.14
N PHE A 142 -3.97 -3.72 -16.02
CA PHE A 142 -4.39 -2.55 -16.78
C PHE A 142 -4.11 -2.67 -18.28
N PHE A 143 -2.96 -3.22 -18.65
CA PHE A 143 -2.66 -3.52 -20.04
C PHE A 143 -3.72 -4.48 -20.63
N SER A 144 -4.07 -5.53 -19.89
CA SER A 144 -5.08 -6.52 -20.29
C SER A 144 -6.47 -5.89 -20.47
N LEU A 145 -6.91 -5.05 -19.54
CA LEU A 145 -8.19 -4.34 -19.63
C LEU A 145 -8.25 -3.39 -20.83
N THR A 146 -7.15 -2.67 -21.07
CA THR A 146 -7.04 -1.74 -22.21
C THR A 146 -7.14 -2.50 -23.53
N LEU A 147 -6.50 -3.66 -23.63
CA LEU A 147 -6.53 -4.53 -24.80
C LEU A 147 -7.96 -5.02 -25.10
N VAL A 148 -8.67 -5.51 -24.07
CA VAL A 148 -10.08 -5.93 -24.18
C VAL A 148 -10.98 -4.78 -24.64
N PHE A 149 -10.77 -3.58 -24.10
CA PHE A 149 -11.52 -2.39 -24.48
C PHE A 149 -11.28 -2.02 -25.96
N LEU A 150 -10.02 -2.02 -26.42
CA LEU A 150 -9.66 -1.75 -27.80
C LEU A 150 -10.27 -2.78 -28.75
N PHE A 151 -10.21 -4.08 -28.43
CA PHE A 151 -10.84 -5.12 -29.24
C PHE A 151 -12.34 -4.92 -29.37
N ARG A 152 -13.04 -4.63 -28.26
CA ARG A 152 -14.47 -4.34 -28.27
C ARG A 152 -14.80 -3.11 -29.10
N PHE A 153 -14.01 -2.05 -28.99
CA PHE A 153 -14.18 -0.83 -29.76
C PHE A 153 -14.01 -1.06 -31.27
N LEU A 154 -12.95 -1.77 -31.67
CA LEU A 154 -12.70 -2.12 -33.08
C LEU A 154 -13.81 -3.02 -33.65
N TYR A 155 -14.30 -3.98 -32.86
CA TYR A 155 -15.41 -4.86 -33.25
C TYR A 155 -16.70 -4.07 -33.49
N LEU A 156 -17.06 -3.15 -32.58
CA LEU A 156 -18.22 -2.27 -32.73
C LEU A 156 -18.10 -1.37 -33.97
N LYS A 157 -16.91 -0.80 -34.21
CA LYS A 157 -16.66 0.03 -35.39
C LYS A 157 -16.80 -0.76 -36.69
N LYS A 158 -16.37 -2.03 -36.71
CA LYS A 158 -16.53 -2.93 -37.85
C LYS A 158 -18.01 -3.21 -38.15
N ILE A 159 -18.83 -3.46 -37.12
CA ILE A 159 -20.28 -3.65 -37.28
C ILE A 159 -20.95 -2.39 -37.87
N ILE A 160 -20.57 -1.20 -37.39
CA ILE A 160 -21.15 0.05 -37.87
C ILE A 160 -20.79 0.31 -39.34
N ARG A 161 -19.60 -0.08 -39.81
CA ARG A 161 -19.21 0.06 -41.23
C ARG A 161 -19.91 -0.91 -42.19
N ILE A 162 -20.47 -2.01 -41.69
CA ILE A 162 -21.14 -3.03 -42.51
C ILE A 162 -22.64 -2.71 -42.65
N LYS A 163 -23.19 -1.83 -41.81
CA LYS A 163 -24.54 -1.25 -41.96
C LYS A 163 -24.48 0.05 -42.73
#